data_AF-K1YR70-F1
#
_entry.id   AF-K1YR70-F1
#
_cell.length_a   1.000
_cell.length_b   1.000
_cell.length_c   1.000
_cell.angle_alpha   90.00
_cell.angle_beta   90.00
_cell.angle_gamma   90.00
#
_symmetry.space_group_name_H-M   'P 1'
#
loop_
_entity.id
_entity.type
_entity.pdbx_description
1 polymer ?
#
loop_
_entity_poly.entity_id
_entity_poly.type
_entity_poly.pdbx_seq_one_letter_code
_entity_poly.pdbx_strand_id
1 'polypeptide(L)' 'MEYVSVGHIDTTVVPVALDGVVPNLENVKNGAYGVARGLFSLTKGEPVGLAQSFLDFLLSPTGQKIAMEKGFIAVK' A
#
# COMPACT_ATOMS: atom_id res chain seq x y z
N MET A 1 8.72 20.11 7.56
CA MET A 1 8.67 19.03 6.56
C MET A 1 7.99 17.85 7.20
N GLU A 2 6.97 17.32 6.54
CA GLU A 2 6.11 16.25 7.04
C GLU A 2 6.10 15.12 6.02
N TYR A 3 5.77 13.90 6.45
CA TYR A 3 5.72 12.72 5.60
C TYR A 3 4.31 12.13 5.64
N VAL A 4 3.74 11.90 4.46
CA VAL A 4 2.42 11.28 4.28
C VAL A 4 2.53 10.13 3.29
N SER A 5 1.67 9.12 3.44
CA SER A 5 1.59 8.02 2.48
C SER A 5 1.08 8.53 1.13
N VAL A 6 1.71 8.10 0.03
CA VAL A 6 1.39 8.56 -1.33
C VAL A 6 -0.10 8.44 -1.67
N GLY A 7 -0.75 7.35 -1.26
CA GLY A 7 -2.19 7.15 -1.49
C GLY A 7 -3.13 8.06 -0.69
N HIS A 8 -2.60 8.89 0.22
CA HIS A 8 -3.36 9.82 1.05
C HIS A 8 -3.03 11.29 0.73
N ILE A 9 -2.25 11.55 -0.33
CA ILE A 9 -2.01 12.90 -0.83
C ILE A 9 -3.28 13.38 -1.52
N ASP A 10 -3.78 14.53 -1.10
CA ASP A 10 -4.91 15.21 -1.71
C ASP A 10 -4.52 16.63 -2.18
N THR A 11 -5.50 17.40 -2.64
CA THR A 11 -5.26 18.75 -3.18
C THR A 11 -4.91 19.81 -2.13
N THR A 12 -4.94 19.46 -0.84
CA THR A 12 -4.61 20.38 0.26
C THR A 12 -3.11 20.47 0.53
N VAL A 13 -2.33 19.53 -0.02
CA VAL A 13 -0.89 19.45 0.15
C VAL A 13 -0.18 19.45 -1.20
N VAL A 14 1.04 19.99 -1.24
CA VAL A 14 1.87 19.98 -2.45
C VAL A 14 2.93 18.89 -2.31
N PRO A 15 2.89 17.82 -3.13
CA PRO A 15 3.92 16.79 -3.10
C PRO A 15 5.26 17.35 -3.58
N VAL A 16 6.34 16.96 -2.91
CA VAL A 16 7.71 17.28 -3.31
C VAL A 16 8.27 16.08 -4.09
N ALA A 17 8.83 16.34 -5.27
CA ALA A 17 9.51 15.32 -6.05
C ALA A 17 10.84 14.93 -5.37
N LEU A 18 11.14 13.63 -5.35
CA LEU A 18 12.42 13.10 -4.88
C LEU A 18 13.25 12.71 -6.09
N ASP A 19 14.43 13.30 -6.25
CA ASP A 19 15.32 13.06 -7.41
C ASP A 19 14.62 13.23 -8.77
N GLY A 20 13.68 14.18 -8.84
CA GLY A 20 12.87 14.45 -10.04
C GLY A 20 11.68 13.51 -10.24
N VAL A 21 11.48 12.51 -9.36
CA VAL A 21 10.35 11.57 -9.42
C VAL A 21 9.21 12.03 -8.53
N VAL A 22 8.02 12.18 -9.12
CA VAL A 22 6.81 12.59 -8.40
C VAL A 22 6.24 11.41 -7.59
N PRO A 23 5.84 11.61 -6.31
CA PRO A 23 5.18 10.58 -5.50
C PRO A 23 3.74 10.35 -5.99
N ASN A 24 3.55 9.40 -6.90
CA ASN A 24 2.23 8.93 -7.32
C ASN A 24 2.18 7.39 -7.31
N LEU A 25 0.98 6.81 -7.37
CA LEU A 25 0.81 5.35 -7.27
C LEU A 25 1.52 4.58 -8.39
N GLU A 26 1.64 5.16 -9.58
CA GLU A 26 2.33 4.56 -10.72
C GLU A 26 3.84 4.46 -10.47
N ASN A 27 4.47 5.54 -10.01
CA ASN A 27 5.90 5.61 -9.72
C ASN A 27 6.28 4.76 -8.50
N VAL A 28 5.38 4.60 -7.54
CA VAL A 28 5.59 3.66 -6.43
C VAL A 28 5.51 2.22 -6.94
N LYS A 29 4.52 1.90 -7.80
CA LYS A 29 4.32 0.54 -8.32
C LYS A 29 5.44 0.08 -9.25
N ASN A 30 6.00 0.98 -10.06
CA ASN A 30 7.11 0.65 -10.97
C ASN A 30 8.50 0.78 -10.32
N GLY A 31 8.57 1.23 -9.06
CA GLY A 31 9.81 1.36 -8.29
C GLY A 31 10.63 2.64 -8.58
N ALA A 32 10.16 3.52 -9.47
CA ALA A 32 10.82 4.80 -9.73
C ALA A 32 10.81 5.70 -8.48
N TYR A 33 9.74 5.66 -7.70
CA TYR A 33 9.67 6.33 -6.41
C TYR A 33 10.13 5.39 -5.29
N GLY A 34 11.41 5.49 -4.94
CA GLY A 34 12.08 4.55 -4.02
C GLY A 34 11.60 4.58 -2.56
N VAL A 35 10.78 5.56 -2.17
CA VAL A 35 10.21 5.63 -0.82
C VAL A 35 8.88 4.86 -0.79
N ALA A 36 9.01 3.55 -0.62
CA ALA A 36 7.89 2.62 -0.51
C ALA A 36 8.20 1.53 0.52
N ARG A 37 7.17 0.95 1.14
CA ARG A 37 7.33 -0.20 2.05
C ARG A 37 6.15 -1.16 1.93
N GLY A 38 6.44 -2.45 2.11
CA GLY A 38 5.40 -3.46 2.25
C GLY A 38 4.61 -3.30 3.55
N LEU A 39 3.33 -3.66 3.50
CA LEU A 39 2.50 -3.86 4.70
C LEU A 39 2.33 -5.35 4.92
N PHE A 40 2.75 -5.82 6.08
CA PHE A 40 2.80 -7.25 6.38
C PHE A 40 1.83 -7.59 7.51
N SER A 41 1.06 -8.66 7.32
CA SER A 41 0.33 -9.33 8.39
C SER A 41 1.19 -10.46 8.94
N LEU A 42 1.57 -10.36 10.21
CA LEU A 42 2.49 -11.31 10.86
C LEU A 42 1.71 -12.24 11.79
N THR A 43 1.92 -13.55 11.66
CA THR A 43 1.38 -14.57 12.57
C THR A 43 2.50 -15.27 13.33
N LYS A 44 2.18 -15.75 14.54
CA LYS A 44 3.10 -16.62 15.27
C LYS A 44 2.95 -18.05 14.76
N GLY A 45 3.83 -18.46 13.86
CA GLY A 45 3.74 -19.74 13.15
C GLY A 45 2.65 -19.74 12.08
N GLU A 46 2.30 -20.93 11.60
CA GLU A 46 1.30 -21.11 10.55
C GLU A 46 -0.09 -20.68 11.03
N PRO A 47 -0.78 -19.76 10.32
CA PRO A 47 -2.12 -19.32 10.69
C PRO A 47 -3.13 -20.45 10.50
N VAL A 48 -4.09 -20.54 11.43
CA VAL A 48 -5.18 -21.51 11.37
C VAL A 48 -6.51 -20.85 11.77
N GLY A 49 -7.62 -21.49 11.40
CA GLY A 49 -8.96 -21.01 11.73
C GLY A 49 -9.19 -19.58 11.24
N LEU A 50 -9.68 -18.71 12.13
CA LEU A 50 -10.02 -17.33 11.80
C LEU A 50 -8.85 -16.50 11.27
N ALA A 51 -7.62 -16.76 11.74
CA ALA A 51 -6.45 -16.05 11.25
C ALA A 51 -6.20 -16.35 9.77
N GLN A 52 -6.29 -17.64 9.38
CA GLN A 52 -6.17 -18.04 7.98
C GLN A 52 -7.29 -17.44 7.13
N SER A 53 -8.55 -17.56 7.58
CA SER A 53 -9.68 -17.02 6.83
C SER A 53 -9.59 -15.50 6.62
N PHE A 54 -9.05 -14.77 7.60
CA PHE A 54 -8.82 -13.34 7.46
C PHE A 54 -7.72 -13.03 6.44
N LEU A 55 -6.60 -13.76 6.46
CA LEU A 55 -5.55 -13.62 5.45
C LEU A 55 -6.05 -13.96 4.04
N ASP A 56 -6.86 -15.00 3.90
CA ASP A 56 -7.49 -15.37 2.63
C ASP A 56 -8.40 -14.26 2.12
N PHE A 57 -9.18 -13.64 3.02
CA PHE A 57 -10.00 -12.48 2.67
C PHE A 57 -9.14 -11.29 2.24
N LEU A 58 -8.08 -10.95 2.98
CA LEU A 58 -7.17 -9.86 2.61
C LEU A 58 -6.56 -10.07 1.21
N LEU A 59 -6.22 -11.31 0.87
CA LEU A 59 -5.64 -11.66 -0.44
C LEU A 59 -6.68 -11.94 -1.53
N SER A 60 -7.97 -11.97 -1.20
CA SER A 60 -9.06 -12.16 -2.16
C SER A 60 -9.21 -10.94 -3.09
N PRO A 61 -9.87 -11.09 -4.26
CA PRO A 61 -10.17 -9.96 -5.14
C PRO A 61 -10.90 -8.82 -4.42
N THR A 62 -11.81 -9.15 -3.51
CA THR A 62 -12.54 -8.18 -2.69
C THR A 62 -11.61 -7.43 -1.74
N GLY A 63 -10.75 -8.14 -1.02
CA GLY A 63 -9.78 -7.53 -0.09
C GLY A 63 -8.80 -6.60 -0.81
N GLN A 64 -8.29 -7.03 -1.97
CA GLN A 64 -7.38 -6.23 -2.79
C GLN A 64 -8.07 -4.99 -3.37
N LYS A 65 -9.35 -5.09 -3.78
CA LYS A 65 -10.13 -3.93 -4.21
C LYS A 65 -10.27 -2.89 -3.10
N ILE A 66 -10.60 -3.33 -1.89
CA ILE A 66 -10.68 -2.44 -0.72
C ILE A 66 -9.33 -1.76 -0.45
N ALA A 67 -8.22 -2.50 -0.56
CA ALA A 67 -6.88 -1.93 -0.38
C ALA A 67 -6.59 -0.80 -1.38
N MET A 68 -6.94 -1.00 -2.66
CA MET A 68 -6.79 0.03 -3.70
C MET A 68 -7.65 1.26 -3.43
N GLU A 69 -8.91 1.08 -3.00
CA GLU A 69 -9.81 2.18 -2.64
C GLU A 69 -9.30 3.00 -1.43
N LYS A 70 -8.42 2.42 -0.61
CA LYS A 70 -7.75 3.09 0.51
C LYS A 70 -6.35 3.63 0.18
N GLY A 71 -5.98 3.64 -1.10
CA GLY A 71 -4.72 4.22 -1.56
C GLY A 71 -3.51 3.29 -1.39
N PHE A 72 -3.71 1.99 -1.21
CA PHE A 72 -2.64 0.99 -1.19
C PHE A 72 -2.48 0.32 -2.56
N ILE A 73 -1.32 -0.30 -2.78
CA ILE A 73 -1.04 -1.05 -4.01
C ILE A 73 -1.40 -2.51 -3.77
N ALA A 74 -2.26 -3.07 -4.62
CA ALA A 74 -2.60 -4.49 -4.60
C ALA A 74 -1.37 -5.36 -4.96
N VAL A 75 -1.25 -6.49 -4.26
CA VAL A 75 -0.13 -7.44 -4.41
C VAL A 75 -0.55 -8.75 -5.08
N LYS A 76 -1.81 -8.87 -5.48
CA LYS A 76 -2.40 -9.99 -6.20
C LYS A 76 -3.09 -9.50 -7.46
#